data_AF-A0A1F4E391-F1
#
_entry.id   AF-A0A1F4E391-F1
#
_cell.length_a   1.000
_cell.length_b   1.000
_cell.length_c   1.000
_cell.angle_alpha   90.00
_cell.angle_beta   90.00
_cell.angle_gamma   90.00
#
_symmetry.space_group_name_H-M   'P 1'
#
loop_
_entity.id
_entity.type
_entity.pdbx_description
1 polymer ?
#
loop_
_entity_poly.entity_id
_entity_poly.type
_entity_poly.pdbx_seq_one_letter_code
_entity_poly.pdbx_strand_id
1 'polypeptide(L)'
;MRQARLAFTAVFLNTNHGYVGFIEELPGINAHARTIEETRRMLRNLAMVVFDEERRSSDELLAGKIALRETFDIPLLNETCAEAPRDRTLKP
;
A
#
# COMPACT_ATOMS: atom_id res chain seq x y z
N MET A 1 9.25 -16.40 -11.57
CA MET A 1 9.22 -15.64 -10.31
C MET A 1 7.93 -15.95 -9.59
N ARG A 2 7.97 -16.34 -8.32
CA ARG A 2 6.75 -16.63 -7.54
C ARG A 2 6.12 -15.29 -7.17
N GLN A 3 4.90 -15.04 -7.63
CA GLN A 3 4.19 -13.81 -7.29
C GLN A 3 3.63 -13.94 -5.88
N ALA A 4 4.28 -13.30 -4.91
CA ALA A 4 3.74 -13.18 -3.56
C ALA A 4 2.70 -12.05 -3.55
N ARG A 5 1.52 -12.30 -2.98
CA ARG A 5 0.43 -11.33 -2.92
C ARG A 5 0.25 -10.90 -1.47
N LEU A 6 0.78 -9.72 -1.14
CA LEU A 6 0.53 -9.05 0.13
C LEU A 6 -0.73 -8.20 -0.04
N ALA A 7 -1.64 -8.27 0.92
CA ALA A 7 -2.84 -7.44 0.98
C ALA A 7 -2.69 -6.47 2.15
N PHE A 8 -2.89 -5.18 1.86
CA PHE A 8 -2.84 -4.09 2.83
C PHE A 8 -4.18 -3.35 2.84
N THR A 9 -4.42 -2.59 3.90
CA THR A 9 -5.61 -1.77 4.05
C THR A 9 -5.32 -0.36 3.53
N ALA A 10 -5.89 -0.02 2.37
CA ALA A 10 -5.80 1.31 1.80
C ALA A 10 -7.04 2.14 2.20
N VAL A 11 -6.81 3.28 2.85
CA VAL A 11 -7.84 4.22 3.26
C VAL A 11 -7.84 5.40 2.29
N PHE A 12 -9.03 5.86 1.89
CA PHE A 12 -9.22 7.00 0.99
C PHE A 12 -10.20 7.99 1.61
N LEU A 13 -9.77 9.24 1.73
CA LEU A 13 -10.57 10.36 2.23
C LEU A 13 -10.90 11.30 1.08
N ASN A 14 -12.18 11.61 0.92
CA ASN A 14 -12.64 12.66 0.02
C ASN A 14 -12.40 14.03 0.67
N THR A 15 -11.90 14.98 -0.11
CA THR A 15 -11.61 16.36 0.27
C THR A 15 -12.18 17.31 -0.77
N ASN A 16 -12.29 18.60 -0.44
CA ASN A 16 -12.76 19.62 -1.39
C ASN A 16 -11.91 19.75 -2.67
N HIS A 17 -10.71 19.17 -2.71
CA HIS A 17 -9.76 19.27 -3.82
C HIS A 17 -9.39 17.93 -4.46
N GLY A 18 -10.07 16.83 -4.08
CA GLY A 18 -9.77 15.49 -4.57
C GLY A 18 -9.74 14.46 -3.45
N TYR A 19 -8.89 13.45 -3.58
CA TYR A 19 -8.77 12.30 -2.69
C TYR A 19 -7.38 12.20 -2.09
N VAL A 20 -7.31 12.09 -0.78
CA VAL A 20 -6.09 11.71 -0.06
C VAL A 20 -6.20 10.23 0.28
N GLY A 21 -5.15 9.45 0.02
CA GLY A 21 -5.10 8.05 0.41
C GLY A 21 -3.80 7.68 1.09
N PHE A 22 -3.85 6.66 1.93
CA PHE A 22 -2.69 6.07 2.60
C PHE A 22 -2.91 4.57 2.88
N ILE A 23 -1.84 3.87 3.24
CA ILE A 23 -1.86 2.45 3.62
C ILE A 23 -1.63 2.35 5.13
N GLU A 24 -2.54 1.72 5.86
CA GLU A 24 -2.49 1.67 7.34
C GLU A 24 -1.23 0.96 7.85
N GLU A 25 -0.83 -0.11 7.18
CA GLU A 25 0.31 -0.94 7.58
C GLU A 25 1.65 -0.42 7.03
N LEU A 26 1.65 0.58 6.14
CA LEU A 26 2.85 1.18 5.54
C LEU A 26 2.88 2.69 5.83
N PRO A 27 3.30 3.09 7.04
CA PRO A 27 3.38 4.50 7.41
C PRO A 27 4.33 5.23 6.47
N GLY A 28 3.94 6.44 6.06
CA GLY A 28 4.70 7.27 5.11
C GLY A 28 4.34 7.03 3.64
N ILE A 29 3.51 6.03 3.33
CA ILE A 29 2.95 5.86 1.97
C ILE A 29 1.60 6.55 1.87
N ASN A 30 1.60 7.72 1.26
CA ASN A 30 0.39 8.49 0.99
C ASN A 30 0.35 9.02 -0.45
N ALA A 31 -0.84 9.25 -0.96
CA ALA A 31 -1.08 9.85 -2.27
C ALA A 31 -2.20 10.90 -2.18
N HIS A 32 -2.12 11.91 -3.04
CA HIS A 32 -3.20 12.87 -3.23
C HIS A 32 -3.40 13.09 -4.72
N ALA A 33 -4.62 12.89 -5.20
CA ALA A 33 -4.98 13.16 -6.60
C ALA A 33 -6.41 13.66 -6.72
N ARG A 34 -6.79 14.15 -7.91
CA ARG A 34 -8.14 14.67 -8.15
C ARG A 34 -9.20 13.57 -8.12
N THR A 35 -8.82 12.34 -8.47
CA THR A 35 -9.73 11.19 -8.52
C THR A 35 -9.28 10.04 -7.63
N ILE A 36 -10.25 9.21 -7.21
CA ILE A 36 -9.97 8.00 -6.42
C ILE A 36 -9.12 6.99 -7.21
N GLU A 37 -9.30 6.90 -8.53
CA GLU A 37 -8.54 5.96 -9.36
C GLU A 37 -7.07 6.38 -9.48
N GLU A 38 -6.80 7.68 -9.67
CA GLU A 38 -5.43 8.19 -9.66
C GLU A 38 -4.77 7.97 -8.30
N THR A 39 -5.48 8.24 -7.21
CA THR A 39 -4.97 8.04 -5.84
C THR A 39 -4.63 6.56 -5.60
N ARG A 40 -5.50 5.65 -6.03
CA ARG A 40 -5.27 4.20 -5.96
C ARG A 40 -4.03 3.77 -6.76
N ARG A 41 -3.88 4.29 -7.98
CA ARG A 41 -2.70 4.00 -8.82
C ARG A 41 -1.42 4.52 -8.17
N MET A 42 -1.44 5.74 -7.64
CA MET A 42 -0.30 6.34 -6.96
C MET A 42 0.12 5.54 -5.73
N LEU A 43 -0.82 5.14 -4.85
CA LEU A 43 -0.51 4.30 -3.69
C LEU A 43 0.13 2.98 -4.09
N ARG A 44 -0.40 2.30 -5.12
CA ARG A 44 0.18 1.05 -5.61
C ARG A 44 1.60 1.24 -6.10
N ASN A 45 1.86 2.30 -6.87
CA ASN A 45 3.18 2.59 -7.40
C ASN A 45 4.18 2.92 -6.28
N LEU A 46 3.79 3.76 -5.30
CA LEU A 46 4.64 4.11 -4.17
C LEU A 46 4.98 2.89 -3.32
N ALA A 47 4.00 2.02 -3.04
CA ALA A 47 4.25 0.78 -2.32
C ALA A 47 5.25 -0.12 -3.06
N MET A 48 5.09 -0.27 -4.39
CA MET A 48 6.03 -1.04 -5.22
C MET A 48 7.46 -0.49 -5.14
N VAL A 49 7.62 0.83 -5.28
CA VAL A 49 8.93 1.50 -5.21
C VAL A 49 9.61 1.24 -3.88
N VAL A 50 8.89 1.39 -2.75
CA VAL A 50 9.46 1.14 -1.43
C VAL A 50 9.87 -0.32 -1.26
N PHE A 51 9.07 -1.29 -1.70
CA PHE A 51 9.47 -2.70 -1.63
C PHE A 51 10.70 -3.01 -2.50
N ASP A 52 10.80 -2.41 -3.69
CA ASP A 52 11.95 -2.59 -4.57
C ASP A 52 13.22 -1.95 -3.97
N GLU A 53 13.10 -0.77 -3.37
CA GLU A 53 14.20 -0.07 -2.68
C GLU A 53 14.69 -0.84 -1.45
N GLU A 54 13.77 -1.31 -0.60
CA GLU A 54 14.13 -2.11 0.58
C GLU A 54 14.77 -3.45 0.19
N ARG A 55 14.28 -4.10 -0.87
CA ARG A 55 14.91 -5.31 -1.44
C ARG A 55 16.33 -5.03 -1.91
N ARG A 56 16.51 -3.96 -2.68
CA ARG A 56 17.82 -3.55 -3.18
C ARG A 56 18.79 -3.23 -2.03
N SER A 57 18.35 -2.44 -1.07
CA SER A 57 19.13 -2.08 0.12
C SER A 57 19.55 -3.32 0.91
N SER A 58 18.63 -4.28 1.11
CA SER A 58 18.94 -5.56 1.74
C SER A 58 19.96 -6.37 0.96
N ASP A 59 19.87 -6.40 -0.37
CA ASP A 59 20.82 -7.15 -1.20
C ASP A 59 22.21 -6.50 -1.19
N GLU A 60 22.29 -5.16 -1.18
CA GLU A 60 23.55 -4.41 -1.02
C GLU A 60 24.18 -4.67 0.37
N LEU A 61 23.39 -4.68 1.44
CA LEU A 61 23.86 -4.97 2.81
C LEU A 61 24.36 -6.42 3.00
N LEU A 62 23.78 -7.36 2.26
CA LEU A 62 24.11 -8.78 2.31
C LEU A 62 25.17 -9.18 1.28
N ALA A 63 25.64 -8.26 0.45
CA ALA A 63 26.66 -8.54 -0.56
C ALA A 63 27.92 -9.17 0.09
N GLY A 64 28.36 -10.30 -0.46
CA GLY A 64 29.50 -11.06 0.06
C GLY A 64 29.23 -11.89 1.32
N LYS A 65 28.00 -11.94 1.82
CA LYS A 65 27.60 -12.76 2.97
C LYS A 65 26.82 -13.99 2.54
N ILE A 66 26.97 -15.09 3.27
CA ILE A 66 26.12 -16.28 3.11
C ILE A 66 24.86 -16.06 3.94
N ALA A 67 23.71 -15.95 3.29
CA ALA A 67 22.42 -15.73 3.94
C ALA A 67 21.40 -16.81 3.52
N LEU A 68 20.67 -17.37 4.49
CA LEU A 68 19.52 -18.23 4.24
C LEU A 68 18.29 -17.34 3.94
N ARG A 69 17.55 -17.66 2.87
CA ARG A 69 16.31 -16.97 2.52
C ARG A 69 15.16 -17.97 2.49
N GLU A 70 14.12 -17.70 3.25
CA GLU A 70 12.90 -18.50 3.27
C GLU A 70 11.65 -17.62 3.12
N THR A 71 10.52 -18.24 2.81
CA THR A 71 9.23 -17.56 2.89
C THR A 71 8.81 -17.52 4.36
N PHE A 72 8.35 -16.36 4.81
CA PHE A 72 7.87 -16.17 6.17
C PHE A 72 6.43 -15.64 6.14
N ASP A 73 5.48 -16.52 6.44
CA ASP A 73 4.05 -16.21 6.42
C ASP A 73 3.61 -15.67 7.78
N ILE A 74 2.95 -14.51 7.79
CA ILE A 74 2.40 -13.89 9.00
C ILE A 74 0.87 -13.98 8.93
N PRO A 75 0.20 -14.65 9.89
CA PRO A 75 -1.26 -14.64 9.94
C PRO A 75 -1.74 -13.29 10.44
N LEU A 76 -2.32 -12.48 9.55
CA LEU A 76 -2.97 -11.22 9.89
C LEU A 76 -4.49 -11.41 9.93
N LEU A 77 -5.12 -10.87 10.97
CA LEU A 77 -6.57 -10.74 11.04
C LEU A 77 -6.97 -9.46 10.32
N ASN A 78 -7.55 -9.59 9.13
CA ASN A 78 -8.15 -8.45 8.45
C ASN A 78 -9.62 -8.40 8.86
N GLU A 79 -9.96 -7.48 9.78
CA GLU A 79 -11.35 -7.04 9.87
C GLU A 79 -11.66 -6.33 8.55
N THR A 80 -12.49 -6.94 7.70
CA THR A 80 -12.92 -6.31 6.45
C THR A 80 -13.41 -4.91 6.76
N CYS A 81 -12.79 -3.91 6.14
CA CYS A 81 -13.24 -2.52 6.15
C CYS A 81 -14.76 -2.53 5.90
N ALA A 82 -15.54 -2.33 6.97
CA ALA A 82 -16.99 -2.28 6.87
C ALA A 82 -17.32 -1.23 5.81
N GLU A 83 -18.19 -1.55 4.86
CA GLU A 83 -18.59 -0.64 3.79
C GLU A 83 -18.76 0.76 4.36
N ALA A 84 -17.86 1.68 3.99
CA ALA A 84 -17.97 3.07 4.43
C ALA A 84 -19.41 3.54 4.15
N PRO A 85 -20.09 4.18 5.12
CA PRO A 85 -21.47 4.58 4.94
C PRO A 85 -21.56 5.37 3.63
N ARG A 86 -22.33 4.85 2.68
CA ARG A 86 -22.54 5.49 1.38
C ARG A 86 -23.20 6.84 1.65
N ASP A 87 -22.40 7.89 1.73
CA ASP A 87 -22.89 9.25 1.77
C ASP A 87 -23.70 9.48 0.49
N ARG A 88 -25.03 9.41 0.63
CA ARG A 88 -26.02 9.65 -0.42
C ARG A 88 -26.14 11.13 -0.77
N THR A 89 -25.24 11.99 -0.31
CA THR A 89 -25.23 13.42 -0.62
C THR A 89 -23.97 13.89 -1.36
N LEU A 90 -23.51 13.14 -2.36
CA LEU A 90 -22.93 13.76 -3.55
C LEU A 90 -24.05 13.92 -4.60
N LYS A 91 -24.76 15.05 -4.54
CA LYS A 91 -25.51 15.57 -5.70
C LYS A 91 -24.60 16.52 -6.49
N PRO A 92 -24.70 16.54 -7.83
CA PRO A 92 -23.90 17.40 -8.70
C PRO A 92 -24.21 18.89 -8.53
#